data_AF-A0A0M5MEN1-F1
#
_entry.id   AF-A0A0M5MEN1-F1
#
_cell.length_a   1.000
_cell.length_b   1.000
_cell.length_c   1.000
_cell.angle_alpha   90.00
_cell.angle_beta   90.00
_cell.angle_gamma   90.00
#
_symmetry.space_group_name_H-M   'P 1'
#
loop_
_entity.id
_entity.type
_entity.pdbx_description
1 polymer ?
#
loop_
_entity_poly.entity_id
_entity_poly.type
_entity_poly.pdbx_seq_one_letter_code
_entity_poly.pdbx_strand_id
1 'polypeptide(L)'
;MWFSKKSSSFASRVDKFWSEFGKNLDAIKQNLEDKNFEAASKMTEEALNLCLVDPTFMIGLIDGKIDLVLTPEGLKHRLLWLKFIKSRMPKEYEAKLTCTLGKPRAPRNVATIQMYGVSVDANDVMVYANFNDKSVDMCLYNETLSKLKSEDENKAYTLSLILCDNVVGEMIMINMLGEFEIVDEPREKGVPLIDFTDLIDDKFGKEASNEPLKNFMVYELEPRSNELRDDVFTGYTSLSELLN
;
A
#
# COMPACT_ATOMS: atom_id res chain seq x y z
N MET A 1 9.29 -11.69 11.75
CA MET A 1 8.97 -12.83 10.85
C MET A 1 7.46 -12.85 10.56
N TRP A 2 7.06 -12.40 9.37
CA TRP A 2 5.67 -12.14 8.94
C TRP A 2 4.88 -13.40 8.52
N PHE A 3 5.33 -14.59 8.93
CA PHE A 3 4.77 -15.87 8.48
C PHE A 3 4.15 -16.62 9.65
N SER A 4 2.94 -17.15 9.43
CA SER A 4 2.35 -18.11 10.37
C SER A 4 3.21 -19.37 10.38
N LYS A 5 3.59 -19.87 11.56
CA LYS A 5 4.37 -21.11 11.77
C LYS A 5 3.65 -22.42 11.35
N LYS A 6 2.61 -22.33 10.51
CA LYS A 6 1.80 -23.48 10.08
C LYS A 6 2.58 -24.34 9.07
N SER A 7 2.44 -25.66 9.17
CA SER A 7 3.19 -26.69 8.41
C SER A 7 2.91 -26.75 6.90
N SER A 8 2.01 -25.93 6.37
CA SER A 8 1.65 -25.89 4.94
C SER A 8 2.37 -24.78 4.19
N SER A 9 2.59 -24.95 2.88
CA SER A 9 3.21 -23.93 2.03
C SER A 9 2.40 -22.63 1.99
N PHE A 10 3.04 -21.48 1.69
CA PHE A 10 2.32 -20.21 1.53
C PHE A 10 1.25 -20.31 0.44
N ALA A 11 1.55 -20.95 -0.70
CA ALA A 11 0.57 -21.18 -1.76
C ALA A 11 -0.68 -21.91 -1.25
N SER A 12 -0.51 -23.00 -0.51
CA SER A 12 -1.63 -23.75 0.08
C SER A 12 -2.43 -22.92 1.09
N ARG A 13 -1.77 -22.04 1.84
CA ARG A 13 -2.44 -21.12 2.77
C ARG A 13 -3.25 -20.04 2.04
N VAL A 14 -2.74 -19.53 0.92
CA VAL A 14 -3.45 -18.58 0.06
C VAL A 14 -4.68 -19.22 -0.57
N ASP A 15 -4.58 -20.46 -1.05
CA ASP A 15 -5.73 -21.20 -1.57
C ASP A 15 -6.80 -21.41 -0.49
N LYS A 16 -6.37 -21.71 0.73
CA LYS A 16 -7.27 -21.82 1.88
C LYS A 16 -7.93 -20.48 2.22
N PHE A 17 -7.17 -19.38 2.19
CA PHE A 17 -7.73 -18.03 2.34
C PHE A 17 -8.85 -17.77 1.33
N TRP A 18 -8.60 -17.98 0.04
CA TRP A 18 -9.62 -17.73 -0.98
C TRP A 18 -10.83 -18.63 -0.84
N SER A 19 -10.63 -19.90 -0.47
CA SER A 19 -11.73 -20.81 -0.20
C SER A 19 -12.60 -20.36 0.98
N GLU A 20 -12.00 -19.98 2.11
CA GLU A 20 -12.77 -19.55 3.29
C GLU A 20 -13.36 -18.15 3.12
N PHE A 21 -12.65 -17.21 2.50
CA PHE A 21 -13.19 -15.91 2.16
C PHE A 21 -14.38 -16.03 1.21
N GLY A 22 -14.26 -16.89 0.19
CA GLY A 22 -15.31 -17.21 -0.78
C GLY A 22 -16.61 -17.69 -0.16
N LYS A 23 -16.55 -18.63 0.80
CA LYS A 23 -17.74 -19.13 1.53
C LYS A 23 -18.46 -18.05 2.31
N ASN A 24 -17.73 -17.01 2.72
CA ASN A 24 -18.22 -15.93 3.56
C ASN A 24 -18.60 -14.67 2.79
N LEU A 25 -18.40 -14.60 1.45
CA LEU A 25 -18.64 -13.40 0.64
C LEU A 25 -20.04 -12.82 0.83
N ASP A 26 -21.09 -13.65 0.81
CA ASP A 26 -22.46 -13.16 0.90
C ASP A 26 -22.76 -12.60 2.32
N ALA A 27 -22.20 -13.22 3.37
CA ALA A 27 -22.34 -12.74 4.74
C ALA A 27 -21.51 -11.46 5.00
N ILE A 28 -20.32 -11.36 4.42
CA ILE A 28 -19.49 -10.14 4.46
C ILE A 28 -20.23 -9.00 3.77
N LYS A 29 -20.78 -9.26 2.57
CA LYS A 29 -21.57 -8.27 1.82
C LYS A 29 -22.77 -7.79 2.63
N GLN A 30 -23.54 -8.70 3.23
CA GLN A 30 -24.68 -8.33 4.07
C GLN A 30 -24.26 -7.43 5.24
N ASN A 31 -23.19 -7.76 5.94
CA ASN A 31 -22.67 -6.91 7.02
C ASN A 31 -22.27 -5.51 6.53
N LEU A 32 -21.67 -5.40 5.34
CA LEU A 32 -21.33 -4.11 4.75
C LEU A 32 -22.57 -3.29 4.36
N GLU A 33 -23.61 -3.94 3.82
CA GLU A 33 -24.91 -3.30 3.50
C GLU A 33 -25.62 -2.81 4.76
N ASP A 34 -25.55 -3.60 5.85
CA ASP A 34 -26.08 -3.26 7.17
C ASP A 34 -25.20 -2.26 7.95
N LYS A 35 -24.10 -1.78 7.35
CA LYS A 35 -23.09 -0.89 7.96
C LYS A 35 -22.43 -1.47 9.21
N ASN A 36 -22.45 -2.80 9.36
CA ASN A 36 -21.72 -3.54 10.37
C ASN A 36 -20.27 -3.79 9.92
N PHE A 37 -19.50 -2.71 9.77
CA PHE A 37 -18.13 -2.75 9.27
C PHE A 37 -17.20 -3.57 10.16
N GLU A 38 -17.41 -3.58 11.48
CA GLU A 38 -16.59 -4.34 12.43
C GLU A 38 -16.72 -5.86 12.17
N ALA A 39 -17.94 -6.36 11.97
CA ALA A 39 -18.15 -7.77 11.66
C ALA A 39 -17.57 -8.15 10.29
N ALA A 40 -17.78 -7.33 9.26
CA ALA A 40 -17.21 -7.55 7.93
C ALA A 40 -15.67 -7.59 7.96
N SER A 41 -15.06 -6.65 8.68
CA SER A 41 -13.61 -6.60 8.87
C SER A 41 -13.11 -7.83 9.62
N LYS A 42 -13.73 -8.20 10.74
CA LYS A 42 -13.32 -9.38 11.52
C LYS A 42 -13.35 -10.68 10.70
N MET A 43 -14.41 -10.90 9.94
CA MET A 43 -14.52 -12.08 9.06
C MET A 43 -13.43 -12.11 7.99
N THR A 44 -13.10 -10.95 7.44
CA THR A 44 -12.03 -10.80 6.44
C THR A 44 -10.66 -11.04 7.05
N GLU A 45 -10.41 -10.50 8.24
CA GLU A 45 -9.17 -10.67 9.00
C GLU A 45 -8.94 -12.14 9.36
N GLU A 46 -9.97 -12.84 9.87
CA GLU A 46 -9.91 -14.26 10.19
C GLU A 46 -9.52 -15.11 8.96
N ALA A 47 -10.03 -14.76 7.79
CA ALA A 47 -9.65 -15.42 6.54
C ALA A 47 -8.20 -15.07 6.13
N LEU A 48 -7.80 -13.79 6.18
CA LEU A 48 -6.44 -13.36 5.82
C LEU A 48 -5.38 -13.95 6.75
N ASN A 49 -5.69 -14.15 8.02
CA ASN A 49 -4.84 -14.84 9.02
C ASN A 49 -4.54 -16.31 8.69
N LEU A 50 -5.17 -16.87 7.64
CA LEU A 50 -4.77 -18.15 7.10
C LEU A 50 -3.43 -18.07 6.36
N CYS A 51 -3.13 -16.95 5.70
CA CYS A 51 -1.92 -16.78 4.88
C CYS A 51 -0.96 -15.69 5.38
N LEU A 52 -1.44 -14.68 6.09
CA LEU A 52 -0.67 -13.54 6.63
C LEU A 52 -0.62 -13.55 8.17
N VAL A 53 0.32 -12.80 8.73
CA VAL A 53 0.40 -12.45 10.16
C VAL A 53 0.10 -10.95 10.26
N ASP A 54 -0.84 -10.58 11.13
CA ASP A 54 -1.28 -9.20 11.34
C ASP A 54 -1.63 -8.48 10.02
N PRO A 55 -2.59 -9.02 9.24
CA PRO A 55 -2.93 -8.48 7.94
C PRO A 55 -3.49 -7.06 8.06
N THR A 56 -3.01 -6.17 7.21
CA THR A 56 -3.57 -4.82 7.08
C THR A 56 -4.34 -4.73 5.77
N PHE A 57 -5.59 -4.29 5.85
CA PHE A 57 -6.50 -4.25 4.72
C PHE A 57 -7.62 -3.24 4.96
N MET A 58 -8.31 -2.85 3.90
CA MET A 58 -9.60 -2.18 3.96
C MET A 58 -10.65 -3.05 3.27
N ILE A 59 -11.88 -3.00 3.76
CA ILE A 59 -13.00 -3.66 3.12
C ILE A 59 -14.22 -2.74 3.06
N GLY A 60 -14.90 -2.72 1.91
CA GLY A 60 -16.07 -1.88 1.67
C GLY A 60 -16.93 -2.39 0.53
N LEU A 61 -17.91 -1.57 0.13
CA LEU A 61 -18.74 -1.81 -1.05
C LEU A 61 -18.56 -0.68 -2.05
N ILE A 62 -18.30 -1.04 -3.30
CA ILE A 62 -18.28 -0.14 -4.45
C ILE A 62 -19.20 -0.75 -5.51
N ASP A 63 -20.22 0.00 -5.92
CA ASP A 63 -21.20 -0.43 -6.95
C ASP A 63 -21.82 -1.82 -6.67
N GLY A 64 -22.11 -2.12 -5.40
CA GLY A 64 -22.72 -3.39 -4.97
C GLY A 64 -21.77 -4.59 -4.94
N LYS A 65 -20.48 -4.36 -5.19
CA LYS A 65 -19.39 -5.33 -5.16
C LYS A 65 -18.53 -5.13 -3.91
N ILE A 66 -18.06 -6.20 -3.28
CA ILE A 66 -17.07 -6.09 -2.20
C ILE A 66 -15.79 -5.51 -2.81
N ASP A 67 -15.24 -4.48 -2.17
CA ASP A 67 -13.92 -3.96 -2.46
C ASP A 67 -12.98 -4.33 -1.32
N LEU A 68 -12.04 -5.24 -1.57
CA LEU A 68 -10.99 -5.66 -0.65
C LEU A 68 -9.68 -5.00 -1.10
N VAL A 69 -9.15 -4.11 -0.27
CA VAL A 69 -7.85 -3.47 -0.53
C VAL A 69 -6.82 -4.07 0.41
N LEU A 70 -5.80 -4.73 -0.14
CA LEU A 70 -4.67 -5.26 0.61
C LEU A 70 -3.58 -4.18 0.69
N THR A 71 -3.25 -3.70 1.88
CA THR A 71 -2.25 -2.64 2.09
C THR A 71 -0.92 -3.24 2.57
N PRO A 72 0.22 -2.88 1.94
CA PRO A 72 1.54 -3.18 2.47
C PRO A 72 1.97 -2.27 3.64
N GLU A 73 1.20 -1.24 4.01
CA GLU A 73 1.56 -0.26 5.04
C GLU A 73 2.91 0.40 4.76
N GLY A 74 3.11 0.86 3.53
CA GLY A 74 4.38 1.45 3.08
C GLY A 74 5.54 0.45 2.90
N LEU A 75 5.39 -0.81 3.31
CA LEU A 75 6.46 -1.80 3.28
C LEU A 75 6.51 -2.55 1.94
N LYS A 76 7.40 -2.08 1.06
CA LYS A 76 7.58 -2.59 -0.30
C LYS A 76 7.71 -4.11 -0.40
N HIS A 77 8.41 -4.75 0.54
CA HIS A 77 8.60 -6.20 0.52
C HIS A 77 7.29 -7.00 0.69
N ARG A 78 6.26 -6.40 1.30
CA ARG A 78 4.94 -7.04 1.44
C ARG A 78 4.20 -7.16 0.12
N LEU A 79 4.46 -6.25 -0.84
CA LEU A 79 3.80 -6.26 -2.15
C LEU A 79 4.04 -7.55 -2.93
N LEU A 80 5.18 -8.23 -2.73
CA LEU A 80 5.44 -9.53 -3.34
C LEU A 80 4.37 -10.56 -2.93
N TRP A 81 4.07 -10.61 -1.63
CA TRP A 81 3.10 -11.55 -1.06
C TRP A 81 1.67 -11.17 -1.41
N LEU A 82 1.34 -9.88 -1.31
CA LEU A 82 0.01 -9.38 -1.63
C LEU A 82 -0.31 -9.57 -3.12
N LYS A 83 0.68 -9.37 -4.02
CA LYS A 83 0.55 -9.68 -5.45
C LYS A 83 0.28 -11.15 -5.69
N PHE A 84 0.99 -12.03 -4.99
CA PHE A 84 0.72 -13.47 -5.08
C PHE A 84 -0.70 -13.80 -4.59
N ILE A 85 -1.14 -13.27 -3.45
CA ILE A 85 -2.51 -13.45 -2.93
C ILE A 85 -3.54 -13.02 -3.97
N LYS A 86 -3.45 -11.78 -4.49
CA LYS A 86 -4.36 -11.26 -5.52
C LYS A 86 -4.36 -12.14 -6.77
N SER A 87 -3.21 -12.63 -7.24
CA SER A 87 -3.12 -13.48 -8.44
C SER A 87 -3.81 -14.84 -8.29
N ARG A 88 -4.06 -15.29 -7.07
CA ARG A 88 -4.76 -16.56 -6.77
C ARG A 88 -6.27 -16.38 -6.58
N MET A 89 -6.80 -15.16 -6.75
CA MET A 89 -8.23 -14.91 -6.64
C MET A 89 -9.01 -15.77 -7.66
N PRO A 90 -9.95 -16.61 -7.21
CA PRO A 90 -10.80 -17.38 -8.12
C PRO A 90 -11.58 -16.48 -9.08
N LYS A 91 -11.62 -16.83 -10.36
CA LYS A 91 -12.25 -16.02 -11.41
C LYS A 91 -13.75 -15.82 -11.15
N GLU A 92 -14.42 -16.81 -10.56
CA GLU A 92 -15.83 -16.72 -10.19
C GLU A 92 -16.12 -15.60 -9.17
N TYR A 93 -15.12 -15.12 -8.42
CA TYR A 93 -15.30 -14.03 -7.47
C TYR A 93 -15.23 -12.65 -8.15
N GLU A 94 -14.73 -12.54 -9.37
CA GLU A 94 -14.62 -11.25 -10.08
C GLU A 94 -15.96 -10.55 -10.28
N ALA A 95 -17.09 -11.28 -10.24
CA ALA A 95 -18.43 -10.70 -10.30
C ALA A 95 -18.89 -10.09 -8.95
N LYS A 96 -18.34 -10.54 -7.82
CA LYS A 96 -18.76 -10.17 -6.45
C LYS A 96 -17.70 -9.39 -5.65
N LEU A 97 -16.45 -9.46 -6.07
CA LEU A 97 -15.27 -8.96 -5.35
C LEU A 97 -14.28 -8.26 -6.29
N THR A 98 -13.85 -7.05 -5.94
CA THR A 98 -12.62 -6.44 -6.43
C THR A 98 -11.57 -6.60 -5.35
N CYS A 99 -10.39 -7.08 -5.73
CA CYS A 99 -9.24 -7.13 -4.84
C CYS A 99 -8.18 -6.16 -5.38
N THR A 100 -7.76 -5.17 -4.61
CA THR A 100 -6.82 -4.12 -5.00
C THR A 100 -5.56 -4.20 -4.13
N LEU A 101 -4.40 -3.82 -4.69
CA LEU A 101 -3.14 -3.75 -3.94
C LEU A 101 -2.79 -2.29 -3.68
N GLY A 102 -2.48 -2.00 -2.43
CA GLY A 102 -2.22 -0.63 -2.00
C GLY A 102 -3.49 0.19 -1.87
N LYS A 103 -3.48 1.10 -0.91
CA LYS A 103 -4.55 2.09 -0.74
C LYS A 103 -4.67 2.94 -2.00
N PRO A 104 -5.83 2.92 -2.69
CA PRO A 104 -6.07 3.83 -3.79
C PRO A 104 -6.16 5.25 -3.24
N ARG A 105 -5.80 6.24 -4.08
CA ARG A 105 -6.02 7.64 -3.75
C ARG A 105 -7.48 7.89 -3.38
N ALA A 106 -7.69 8.66 -2.34
CA ALA A 106 -9.00 9.13 -1.94
C ALA A 106 -9.58 10.05 -3.03
N PRO A 107 -10.92 10.15 -3.12
CA PRO A 107 -11.56 11.18 -3.93
C PRO A 107 -11.03 12.57 -3.56
N ARG A 108 -10.87 13.47 -4.54
CA ARG A 108 -10.28 14.81 -4.30
C ARG A 108 -11.03 15.66 -3.26
N ASN A 109 -12.31 15.39 -3.04
CA ASN A 109 -13.11 16.04 -2.00
C ASN A 109 -12.81 15.52 -0.58
N VAL A 110 -11.95 14.52 -0.45
CA VAL A 110 -11.44 13.97 0.82
C VAL A 110 -9.94 14.30 0.90
N ALA A 111 -9.64 15.60 0.97
CA ALA A 111 -8.28 16.15 0.98
C ALA A 111 -7.78 16.51 2.38
N THR A 112 -8.64 16.47 3.40
CA THR A 112 -8.33 16.90 4.77
C THR A 112 -8.09 15.70 5.70
N ILE A 113 -7.06 15.79 6.54
CA ILE A 113 -6.82 14.85 7.66
C ILE A 113 -6.82 15.62 8.97
N GLN A 114 -7.49 15.04 9.98
CA GLN A 114 -7.44 15.50 11.36
C GLN A 114 -6.74 14.45 12.22
N MET A 115 -5.59 14.81 12.78
CA MET A 115 -4.79 13.93 13.63
C MET A 115 -3.92 14.76 14.56
N TYR A 116 -3.57 14.22 15.74
CA TYR A 116 -2.73 14.91 16.74
C TYR A 116 -3.24 16.30 17.17
N GLY A 117 -4.55 16.54 17.06
CA GLY A 117 -5.17 17.83 17.41
C GLY A 117 -5.02 18.92 16.35
N VAL A 118 -4.48 18.60 15.17
CA VAL A 118 -4.37 19.51 14.03
C VAL A 118 -5.22 19.04 12.85
N SER A 119 -5.56 19.96 11.95
CA SER A 119 -6.25 19.69 10.69
C SER A 119 -5.40 20.20 9.54
N VAL A 120 -5.11 19.34 8.57
CA VAL A 120 -4.28 19.68 7.40
C VAL A 120 -5.05 19.30 6.14
N ASP A 121 -5.19 20.26 5.23
CA ASP A 121 -5.83 20.06 3.93
C ASP A 121 -4.78 20.01 2.81
N ALA A 122 -4.86 19.01 1.95
CA ALA A 122 -3.92 18.83 0.84
C ALA A 122 -3.98 19.95 -0.22
N ASN A 123 -5.04 20.75 -0.26
CA ASN A 123 -5.09 21.97 -1.08
C ASN A 123 -4.12 23.05 -0.56
N ASP A 124 -3.85 23.06 0.75
CA ASP A 124 -3.02 24.06 1.43
C ASP A 124 -1.59 23.56 1.71
N VAL A 125 -1.27 22.33 1.31
CA VAL A 125 0.08 21.76 1.41
C VAL A 125 0.80 21.93 0.09
N MET A 126 1.89 22.69 0.09
CA MET A 126 2.72 22.90 -1.08
C MET A 126 3.79 21.81 -1.17
N VAL A 127 3.92 21.22 -2.35
CA VAL A 127 4.96 20.24 -2.68
C VAL A 127 6.01 20.89 -3.58
N TYR A 128 7.27 20.80 -3.18
CA TYR A 128 8.43 21.11 -4.01
C TYR A 128 9.11 19.81 -4.38
N ALA A 129 8.94 19.41 -5.65
CA ALA A 129 9.40 18.13 -6.13
C ALA A 129 10.67 18.25 -6.97
N ASN A 130 11.64 17.40 -6.69
CA ASN A 130 12.77 17.15 -7.57
C ASN A 130 12.60 15.78 -8.21
N PHE A 131 12.46 15.75 -9.53
CA PHE A 131 12.18 14.51 -10.25
C PHE A 131 13.44 13.92 -10.86
N ASN A 132 13.74 12.70 -10.47
CA ASN A 132 14.82 11.88 -10.99
C ASN A 132 14.31 10.93 -12.08
N ASP A 133 15.19 10.10 -12.64
CA ASP A 133 14.84 9.15 -13.72
C ASP A 133 13.75 8.14 -13.32
N LYS A 134 13.72 7.72 -12.05
CA LYS A 134 12.83 6.68 -11.54
C LYS A 134 12.15 7.01 -10.21
N SER A 135 12.40 8.19 -9.65
CA SER A 135 11.91 8.59 -8.33
C SER A 135 11.62 10.10 -8.30
N VAL A 136 11.00 10.54 -7.21
CA VAL A 136 10.72 11.93 -6.90
C VAL A 136 11.07 12.20 -5.44
N ASP A 137 11.94 13.17 -5.23
CA ASP A 137 12.20 13.73 -3.91
C ASP A 137 11.15 14.79 -3.63
N MET A 138 10.58 14.79 -2.43
CA MET A 138 9.46 15.63 -2.04
C MET A 138 9.81 16.47 -0.82
N CYS A 139 9.66 17.79 -0.95
CA CYS A 139 9.64 18.69 0.20
C CYS A 139 8.24 19.28 0.37
N LEU A 140 7.66 19.15 1.56
CA LEU A 140 6.32 19.64 1.87
C LEU A 140 6.40 20.91 2.73
N TYR A 141 5.56 21.89 2.42
CA TYR A 141 5.35 23.06 3.26
C TYR A 141 3.86 23.26 3.57
N ASN A 142 3.57 23.47 4.84
CA ASN A 142 2.32 24.02 5.35
C ASN A 142 2.59 24.56 6.76
N GLU A 143 2.03 25.71 7.11
CA GLU A 143 2.27 26.34 8.43
C GLU A 143 1.94 25.40 9.59
N THR A 144 0.85 24.63 9.48
CA THR A 144 0.42 23.67 10.50
C THR A 144 1.40 22.50 10.61
N LEU A 145 1.91 21.99 9.48
CA LEU A 145 2.91 20.92 9.46
C LEU A 145 4.26 21.38 10.02
N SER A 146 4.73 22.57 9.64
CA SER A 146 5.98 23.13 10.16
C SER A 146 5.88 23.38 11.67
N LYS A 147 4.76 23.95 12.13
CA LYS A 147 4.51 24.11 13.57
C LYS A 147 4.49 22.77 14.29
N LEU A 148 3.75 21.79 13.79
CA LEU A 148 3.72 20.45 14.38
C LEU A 148 5.11 19.81 14.40
N LYS A 149 5.92 20.00 13.36
CA LYS A 149 7.30 19.49 13.31
C LYS A 149 8.17 20.10 14.41
N SER A 150 8.01 21.40 14.69
CA SER A 150 8.74 22.07 15.77
C SER A 150 8.34 21.58 17.17
N GLU A 151 7.11 21.08 17.33
CA GLU A 151 6.60 20.52 18.58
C GLU A 151 6.94 19.03 18.73
N ASP A 152 6.78 18.25 17.66
CA ASP A 152 7.03 16.81 17.58
C ASP A 152 7.23 16.38 16.12
N GLU A 153 8.50 16.25 15.73
CA GLU A 153 8.90 15.88 14.38
C GLU A 153 8.26 14.57 13.90
N ASN A 154 8.23 13.54 14.75
CA ASN A 154 7.67 12.24 14.39
C ASN A 154 6.18 12.35 14.04
N LYS A 155 5.42 13.15 14.79
CA LYS A 155 3.99 13.37 14.49
C LYS A 155 3.78 14.09 13.17
N ALA A 156 4.60 15.10 12.86
CA ALA A 156 4.51 15.84 11.62
C ALA A 156 4.80 14.95 10.41
N TYR A 157 5.87 14.14 10.45
CA TYR A 157 6.19 13.19 9.39
C TYR A 157 5.13 12.09 9.26
N THR A 158 4.64 11.54 10.38
CA THR A 158 3.56 10.53 10.35
C THR A 158 2.30 11.09 9.69
N LEU A 159 1.87 12.30 10.07
CA LEU A 159 0.70 12.94 9.47
C LEU A 159 0.89 13.20 7.99
N SER A 160 2.06 13.71 7.61
CA SER A 160 2.38 14.05 6.22
C SER A 160 2.41 12.82 5.32
N LEU A 161 3.00 11.71 5.79
CA LEU A 161 3.02 10.45 5.03
C LEU A 161 1.62 9.87 4.85
N ILE A 162 0.78 9.86 5.89
CA ILE A 162 -0.62 9.41 5.77
C ILE A 162 -1.41 10.33 4.81
N LEU A 163 -1.15 11.64 4.83
CA LEU A 163 -1.75 12.58 3.88
C LEU A 163 -1.32 12.27 2.44
N CYS A 164 -0.03 12.03 2.21
CA CYS A 164 0.48 11.62 0.92
C CYS A 164 -0.11 10.27 0.47
N ASP A 165 -0.21 9.26 1.33
CA ASP A 165 -0.84 7.99 0.97
C ASP A 165 -2.32 8.16 0.58
N ASN A 166 -3.03 9.05 1.27
CA ASN A 166 -4.43 9.36 0.94
C ASN A 166 -4.57 10.10 -0.39
N VAL A 167 -3.71 11.08 -0.66
CA VAL A 167 -3.87 11.98 -1.80
C VAL A 167 -3.17 11.46 -3.04
N VAL A 168 -1.91 11.03 -2.87
CA VAL A 168 -1.04 10.53 -3.93
C VAL A 168 -1.30 9.05 -4.21
N GLY A 169 -1.64 8.28 -3.18
CA GLY A 169 -1.83 6.84 -3.28
C GLY A 169 -0.58 6.08 -2.86
N GLU A 170 -0.78 5.04 -2.05
CA GLU A 170 0.29 4.29 -1.40
C GLU A 170 1.27 3.65 -2.40
N MET A 171 0.80 3.20 -3.56
CA MET A 171 1.67 2.56 -4.56
C MET A 171 2.67 3.53 -5.16
N ILE A 172 2.24 4.77 -5.42
CA ILE A 172 3.12 5.81 -5.91
C ILE A 172 4.15 6.15 -4.85
N MET A 173 3.72 6.31 -3.60
CA MET A 173 4.62 6.57 -2.47
C MET A 173 5.68 5.48 -2.32
N ILE A 174 5.31 4.20 -2.38
CA ILE A 174 6.27 3.07 -2.27
C ILE A 174 7.22 2.96 -3.47
N ASN A 175 6.73 3.24 -4.68
CA ASN A 175 7.50 3.01 -5.89
C ASN A 175 8.42 4.17 -6.25
N MET A 176 7.99 5.39 -5.97
CA MET A 176 8.56 6.60 -6.55
C MET A 176 9.15 7.54 -5.50
N LEU A 177 8.76 7.47 -4.23
CA LEU A 177 9.32 8.38 -3.23
C LEU A 177 10.83 8.15 -3.08
N GLY A 178 11.60 9.23 -3.24
CA GLY A 178 13.01 9.31 -2.88
C GLY A 178 13.17 9.92 -1.49
N GLU A 179 13.82 11.08 -1.41
CA GLU A 179 13.91 11.85 -0.17
C GLU A 179 12.57 12.51 0.19
N PHE A 180 12.27 12.62 1.49
CA PHE A 180 11.06 13.24 2.00
C PHE A 180 11.39 14.20 3.15
N GLU A 181 11.02 15.46 3.01
CA GLU A 181 11.29 16.51 3.99
C GLU A 181 10.06 17.38 4.22
N ILE A 182 9.84 17.82 5.47
CA ILE A 182 8.94 18.94 5.77
C ILE A 182 9.80 20.18 5.98
N VAL A 183 9.56 21.24 5.19
CA VAL A 183 10.34 22.49 5.24
C VAL A 183 9.63 23.55 6.07
N ASP A 184 10.41 24.44 6.67
CA ASP A 184 9.88 25.44 7.62
C ASP A 184 9.37 26.71 6.92
N GLU A 185 9.78 26.94 5.68
CA GLU A 185 9.43 28.13 4.89
C GLU A 185 9.05 27.71 3.46
N PRO A 186 8.11 28.44 2.81
CA PRO A 186 7.73 28.14 1.44
C PRO A 186 8.88 28.46 0.47
N ARG A 187 9.01 27.66 -0.58
CA ARG A 187 9.92 27.88 -1.71
C ARG A 187 9.15 28.36 -2.94
N GLU A 188 9.86 28.81 -3.98
CA GLU A 188 9.23 29.14 -5.26
C GLU A 188 8.76 27.88 -6.00
N LYS A 189 7.70 28.02 -6.83
CA LYS A 189 7.19 26.97 -7.75
C LYS A 189 6.67 25.70 -7.06
N GLY A 190 6.10 25.83 -5.86
CA GLY A 190 5.36 24.74 -5.25
C GLY A 190 4.08 24.41 -6.01
N VAL A 191 3.65 23.15 -5.94
CA VAL A 191 2.35 22.68 -6.45
C VAL A 191 1.52 22.19 -5.27
N PRO A 192 0.20 22.46 -5.20
CA PRO A 192 -0.67 21.88 -4.19
C PRO A 192 -0.59 20.34 -4.19
N LEU A 193 -0.52 19.71 -3.01
CA LEU A 193 -0.40 18.26 -2.88
C LEU A 193 -1.56 17.54 -3.59
N ILE A 194 -2.76 18.12 -3.58
CA ILE A 194 -3.95 17.59 -4.25
C ILE A 194 -3.79 17.42 -5.78
N ASP A 195 -2.95 18.24 -6.41
CA ASP A 195 -2.68 18.22 -7.85
C ASP A 195 -1.37 17.48 -8.17
N PHE A 196 -0.59 17.14 -7.15
CA PHE A 196 0.75 16.59 -7.34
C PHE A 196 0.74 15.20 -8.02
N THR A 197 -0.29 14.40 -7.78
CA THR A 197 -0.41 13.07 -8.41
C THR A 197 -0.52 13.16 -9.93
N ASP A 198 -1.24 14.16 -10.45
CA ASP A 198 -1.38 14.33 -11.89
C ASP A 198 -0.01 14.63 -12.52
N LEU A 199 0.83 15.41 -11.83
CA LEU A 199 2.20 15.69 -12.28
C LEU A 199 3.09 14.43 -12.30
N ILE A 200 2.91 13.52 -11.33
CA ILE A 200 3.59 12.22 -11.33
C ILE A 200 3.12 11.37 -12.51
N ASP A 201 1.80 11.29 -12.73
CA ASP A 201 1.22 10.50 -13.81
C ASP A 201 1.65 11.04 -15.19
N ASP A 202 1.69 12.35 -15.37
CA ASP A 202 2.18 13.00 -16.61
C ASP A 202 3.65 12.70 -16.89
N LYS A 203 4.49 12.65 -15.83
CA LYS A 203 5.92 12.43 -15.99
C LYS A 203 6.29 10.97 -16.21
N PHE A 204 5.68 10.05 -15.47
CA PHE A 204 6.09 8.64 -15.43
C PHE A 204 5.11 7.68 -16.08
N GLY A 205 3.89 8.13 -16.39
CA GLY A 205 2.80 7.29 -16.85
C GLY A 205 2.08 6.57 -15.71
N LYS A 206 0.75 6.62 -15.75
CA LYS A 206 -0.14 6.07 -14.72
C LYS A 206 0.03 4.57 -14.43
N GLU A 207 0.29 3.77 -15.46
CA GLU A 207 0.49 2.32 -15.27
C GLU A 207 1.83 2.03 -14.60
N ALA A 208 2.87 2.78 -14.98
CA ALA A 208 4.19 2.60 -14.41
C ALA A 208 4.23 3.13 -12.96
N SER A 209 3.51 4.19 -12.59
CA SER A 209 3.51 4.68 -11.20
C SER A 209 2.83 3.69 -10.23
N ASN A 210 1.84 2.94 -10.71
CA ASN A 210 1.00 2.05 -9.90
C ASN A 210 1.36 0.56 -9.96
N GLU A 211 2.36 0.15 -10.75
CA GLU A 211 2.76 -1.26 -10.80
C GLU A 211 3.49 -1.68 -9.51
N PRO A 212 2.96 -2.63 -8.71
CA PRO A 212 3.45 -2.91 -7.36
C PRO A 212 4.86 -3.50 -7.28
N LEU A 213 5.50 -3.81 -8.41
CA LEU A 213 6.86 -4.37 -8.49
C LEU A 213 7.72 -3.74 -9.60
N LYS A 214 7.44 -2.50 -10.01
CA LYS A 214 8.13 -1.81 -11.13
C LYS A 214 9.67 -1.88 -11.09
N ASN A 215 10.26 -1.91 -9.90
CA ASN A 215 11.71 -1.92 -9.70
C ASN A 215 12.24 -3.26 -9.14
N PHE A 216 11.49 -4.35 -9.32
CA PHE A 216 11.91 -5.68 -8.86
C PHE A 216 12.63 -6.44 -9.97
N MET A 217 13.90 -6.79 -9.75
CA MET A 217 14.61 -7.74 -10.60
C MET A 217 14.56 -9.11 -9.93
N VAL A 218 13.99 -10.10 -10.63
CA VAL A 218 14.05 -11.50 -10.23
C VAL A 218 14.98 -12.20 -11.21
N TYR A 219 16.00 -12.89 -10.69
CA TYR A 219 16.81 -13.80 -11.49
C TYR A 219 16.15 -15.18 -11.47
N GLU A 220 15.78 -15.68 -12.65
CA GLU A 220 15.38 -17.07 -12.82
C GLU A 220 16.66 -17.92 -12.88
N LEU A 221 16.81 -18.85 -11.92
CA LEU A 221 17.88 -19.84 -11.92
C LEU A 221 17.28 -21.16 -12.40
N GLU A 222 17.69 -21.60 -13.58
CA GLU A 222 17.45 -22.97 -14.05
C GLU A 222 18.26 -23.95 -13.18
N PRO A 223 17.61 -24.86 -12.42
CA PRO A 223 18.32 -25.85 -11.62
C PRO A 223 19.17 -26.74 -12.52
N ARG A 224 20.50 -26.70 -12.36
CA ARG A 224 21.42 -27.48 -13.20
C ARG A 224 21.51 -28.97 -12.82
N SER A 225 20.89 -29.40 -11.73
CA SER A 225 20.80 -30.80 -11.31
C SER A 225 19.62 -31.03 -10.36
N ASN A 226 19.20 -32.29 -10.23
CA ASN A 226 18.17 -32.73 -9.28
C ASN A 226 18.69 -32.87 -7.83
N GLU A 227 19.95 -32.53 -7.59
CA GLU A 227 20.56 -32.55 -6.25
C GLU A 227 20.70 -31.13 -5.73
N LEU A 228 20.22 -30.87 -4.52
CA LEU A 228 20.44 -29.60 -3.82
C LEU A 228 21.95 -29.43 -3.62
N ARG A 229 22.54 -28.38 -4.21
CA ARG A 229 23.92 -27.99 -3.90
C ARG A 229 23.93 -27.29 -2.54
N ASP A 230 24.59 -27.91 -1.56
CA ASP A 230 24.75 -27.36 -0.20
C ASP A 230 25.75 -26.19 -0.12
N ASP A 231 26.43 -25.88 -1.23
CA ASP A 231 27.46 -24.86 -1.30
C ASP A 231 26.96 -23.58 -2.00
N VAL A 232 26.57 -22.62 -1.18
CA VAL A 232 26.42 -21.18 -1.51
C VAL A 232 25.18 -20.82 -2.32
N PHE A 233 24.16 -20.32 -1.61
CA PHE A 233 23.18 -19.38 -2.17
C PHE A 233 23.68 -17.96 -1.91
N THR A 234 24.16 -17.28 -2.96
CA THR A 234 24.35 -15.82 -2.93
C THR A 234 23.19 -15.18 -3.66
N GLY A 235 22.33 -14.49 -2.91
CA GLY A 235 21.20 -13.74 -3.43
C GLY A 235 21.40 -12.27 -3.08
N TYR A 236 21.46 -11.42 -4.09
CA TYR A 236 21.39 -9.97 -3.89
C TYR A 236 19.92 -9.56 -4.01
N THR A 237 19.35 -9.06 -2.91
CA THR A 237 18.01 -8.47 -2.89
C THR A 237 18.13 -6.98 -2.64
N SER A 238 17.35 -6.18 -3.36
CA SER A 238 17.15 -4.76 -3.05
C SER A 238 16.23 -4.54 -1.85
N LEU A 239 15.71 -5.62 -1.25
CA LEU A 239 14.91 -5.63 -0.03
C LEU A 239 15.72 -6.23 1.12
N SER A 240 16.71 -5.49 1.62
CA SER A 240 17.52 -5.89 2.79
C SER A 240 16.68 -6.21 4.02
N GLU A 241 15.49 -5.60 4.14
CA GLU A 241 14.50 -5.85 5.22
C GLU A 241 14.02 -7.30 5.30
N LEU A 242 14.12 -8.09 4.23
CA LEU A 242 13.74 -9.51 4.24
C LEU A 242 14.79 -10.43 4.87
N LEU A 243 16.00 -9.93 5.14
CA LEU A 243 17.13 -10.71 5.63
C LEU A 243 17.27 -10.69 7.16
N ASN A 244 16.40 -9.97 7.88
CA ASN A 244 16.41 -9.83 9.35
C ASN A 244 15.11 -10.35 9.99
#